data_AF-A0A519Q954-F1
#
_entry.id   AF-A0A519Q954-F1
#
_cell.length_a   1.000
_cell.length_b   1.000
_cell.length_c   1.000
_cell.angle_alpha   90.00
_cell.angle_beta   90.00
_cell.angle_gamma   90.00
#
_symmetry.space_group_name_H-M   'P 1'
#
loop_
_entity.id
_entity.type
_entity.pdbx_description
1 polymer ?
#
loop_
_entity_poly.entity_id
_entity_poly.type
_entity_poly.pdbx_seq_one_letter_code
_entity_poly.pdbx_strand_id
1 'polypeptide(L)'
;MPHDYEKDGAAIYRQSFATIRAEADLALFSADEEPVAVRMIHAAGMVELASSIRFSPGFAIAARDALTQGAPILCDARMVSEGVTRARLPADNAVICTLHDAAVPDLAR
;
A
#
# COMPACT_ATOMS: atom_id res chain seq x y z
N MET A 1 -9.46 9.69 -35.78
CA MET A 1 -9.24 10.71 -34.74
C MET A 1 -8.46 10.07 -33.61
N PRO A 2 -7.51 10.76 -32.96
CA PRO A 2 -6.83 10.22 -31.78
C PRO A 2 -7.81 10.12 -30.60
N HIS A 3 -7.54 9.19 -29.67
CA HIS A 3 -8.28 9.08 -28.42
C HIS A 3 -7.95 10.26 -27.50
N ASP A 4 -8.97 10.79 -26.83
CA ASP A 4 -8.83 11.82 -25.79
C ASP A 4 -8.91 11.18 -24.39
N TYR A 5 -7.97 11.52 -23.52
CA TYR A 5 -7.84 10.97 -22.16
C TYR A 5 -6.98 11.87 -21.28
N GLU A 6 -7.17 11.79 -19.97
CA GLU A 6 -6.39 12.53 -18.97
C GLU A 6 -4.92 12.07 -18.96
N LYS A 7 -3.99 13.03 -18.91
CA LYS A 7 -2.53 12.81 -19.00
C LYS A 7 -1.77 13.35 -17.79
N ASP A 8 -2.40 14.13 -16.92
CA ASP A 8 -1.83 14.55 -15.64
C ASP A 8 -1.97 13.43 -14.59
N GLY A 9 -0.87 12.75 -14.29
CA GLY A 9 -0.82 11.71 -13.25
C GLY A 9 -1.26 12.18 -11.87
N ALA A 10 -1.01 13.44 -11.51
CA ALA A 10 -1.46 14.00 -10.24
C ALA A 10 -2.97 14.24 -10.25
N ALA A 11 -3.54 14.69 -11.37
CA ALA A 11 -4.99 14.79 -11.54
C ALA A 11 -5.66 13.43 -11.45
N ILE A 12 -5.09 12.41 -12.11
CA ILE A 12 -5.57 11.02 -12.04
C ILE A 12 -5.60 10.51 -10.59
N TYR A 13 -4.54 10.71 -9.82
CA TYR A 13 -4.50 10.31 -8.41
C TYR A 13 -5.56 11.03 -7.57
N ARG A 14 -5.70 12.36 -7.73
CA ARG A 14 -6.70 13.14 -7.00
C ARG A 14 -8.11 12.65 -7.32
N GLN A 15 -8.42 12.47 -8.60
CA GLN A 15 -9.74 12.03 -9.05
C GLN A 15 -10.04 10.60 -8.59
N SER A 16 -9.08 9.68 -8.72
CA SER A 16 -9.25 8.30 -8.27
C SER A 16 -9.56 8.22 -6.78
N PHE A 17 -8.81 8.93 -5.94
CA PHE A 17 -9.06 8.91 -4.49
C PHE A 17 -10.36 9.61 -4.11
N ALA A 18 -10.76 10.66 -4.83
CA ALA A 18 -12.07 11.30 -4.62
C ALA A 18 -13.21 10.33 -4.96
N THR A 19 -13.13 9.63 -6.09
CA THR A 19 -14.10 8.61 -6.50
C THR A 19 -14.19 7.49 -5.48
N ILE A 20 -13.07 6.94 -5.01
CA ILE A 20 -13.07 5.87 -4.00
C ILE A 20 -13.77 6.32 -2.71
N ARG A 21 -13.50 7.53 -2.22
CA ARG A 21 -14.16 8.05 -1.01
C ARG A 21 -15.66 8.29 -1.19
N ALA A 22 -16.11 8.54 -2.42
CA ALA A 22 -17.52 8.72 -2.71
C ALA A 22 -18.28 7.39 -2.80
N GLU A 23 -17.58 6.29 -3.14
CA GLU A 23 -18.21 5.00 -3.46
C GLU A 23 -17.99 3.91 -2.41
N ALA A 24 -16.85 3.90 -1.71
CA ALA A 24 -16.50 2.85 -0.76
C ALA A 24 -17.11 3.12 0.62
N ASP A 25 -17.57 2.06 1.29
CA ASP A 25 -17.97 2.14 2.70
C ASP A 25 -16.72 2.16 3.60
N LEU A 26 -16.33 3.36 4.02
CA LEU A 26 -15.14 3.60 4.82
C LEU A 26 -15.46 3.91 6.30
N ALA A 27 -16.74 3.85 6.70
CA ALA A 27 -17.18 4.31 8.02
C ALA A 27 -16.57 3.52 9.20
N LEU A 28 -16.10 2.30 8.93
CA LEU A 28 -15.50 1.41 9.93
C LEU A 28 -14.00 1.69 10.17
N PHE A 29 -13.36 2.55 9.37
CA PHE A 29 -11.94 2.85 9.52
C PHE A 29 -11.74 4.14 10.31
N SER A 30 -10.75 4.13 11.20
CA SER A 30 -10.25 5.36 11.84
C SER A 30 -9.56 6.28 10.82
N ALA A 31 -9.30 7.53 11.23
CA ALA A 31 -8.60 8.50 10.39
C ALA A 31 -7.18 8.04 9.97
N ASP A 32 -6.55 7.16 10.75
CA ASP A 32 -5.22 6.60 10.44
C ASP A 32 -5.31 5.40 9.49
N GLU A 33 -6.42 4.66 9.52
CA GLU A 33 -6.68 3.46 8.72
C GLU A 33 -7.29 3.78 7.35
N GLU A 34 -8.15 4.81 7.26
CA GLU A 34 -8.81 5.22 6.02
C GLU A 34 -7.83 5.44 4.85
N PRO A 35 -6.70 6.15 5.02
CA PRO A 35 -5.77 6.37 3.92
C PRO A 35 -5.11 5.08 3.44
N VAL A 36 -4.95 4.09 4.33
CA VAL A 36 -4.44 2.76 3.98
C VAL A 36 -5.49 2.02 3.15
N ALA A 37 -6.74 1.98 3.62
CA ALA A 37 -7.85 1.34 2.92
C ALA A 37 -8.08 1.93 1.53
N VAL A 38 -8.11 3.25 1.38
CA VAL A 38 -8.26 3.94 0.08
C VAL A 38 -7.13 3.56 -0.88
N ARG A 39 -5.88 3.48 -0.40
CA ARG A 39 -4.75 3.12 -1.26
C ARG A 39 -4.77 1.64 -1.66
N MET A 40 -5.27 0.75 -0.79
CA MET A 40 -5.51 -0.66 -1.14
C MET A 40 -6.59 -0.79 -2.22
N ILE A 41 -7.73 -0.09 -2.05
CA ILE A 41 -8.82 -0.06 -3.03
C ILE A 41 -8.34 0.49 -4.38
N HIS A 42 -7.56 1.58 -4.37
CA HIS A 42 -6.97 2.14 -5.59
C HIS A 42 -6.09 1.13 -6.33
N ALA A 43 -5.25 0.39 -5.59
CA ALA A 43 -4.39 -0.62 -6.19
C ALA A 43 -5.17 -1.82 -6.76
N ALA A 44 -6.29 -2.18 -6.13
CA ALA A 44 -7.15 -3.29 -6.55
C ALA A 44 -8.17 -2.92 -7.64
N GLY A 45 -8.56 -1.64 -7.74
CA GLY A 45 -9.66 -1.19 -8.59
C GLY A 45 -11.04 -1.72 -8.15
N MET A 46 -11.23 -1.97 -6.86
CA MET A 46 -12.41 -2.66 -6.31
C MET A 46 -12.85 -2.04 -4.98
N VAL A 47 -13.97 -1.32 -4.98
CA VAL A 47 -14.48 -0.57 -3.81
C VAL A 47 -14.98 -1.50 -2.70
N GLU A 48 -15.48 -2.68 -3.06
CA GLU A 48 -16.02 -3.70 -2.15
C GLU A 48 -14.94 -4.30 -1.24
N LEU A 49 -13.66 -4.12 -1.59
CA LEU A 49 -12.52 -4.57 -0.79
C LEU A 49 -12.59 -4.05 0.65
N ALA A 50 -13.16 -2.87 0.89
CA ALA A 50 -13.33 -2.28 2.21
C ALA A 50 -13.92 -3.29 3.23
N SER A 51 -14.93 -4.06 2.82
CA SER A 51 -15.60 -5.06 3.67
C SER A 51 -14.70 -6.19 4.17
N SER A 52 -13.55 -6.41 3.51
CA SER A 52 -12.60 -7.47 3.81
C SER A 52 -11.37 -6.99 4.59
N ILE A 53 -11.18 -5.68 4.72
CA ILE A 53 -10.02 -5.12 5.43
C ILE A 53 -10.27 -5.18 6.94
N ARG A 54 -9.30 -5.70 7.68
CA ARG A 54 -9.30 -5.74 9.15
C ARG A 54 -7.94 -5.27 9.65
N PHE A 55 -7.96 -4.36 10.62
CA PHE A 55 -6.78 -3.89 11.33
C PHE A 55 -6.82 -4.38 12.77
N SER A 56 -5.68 -4.81 13.31
CA SER A 56 -5.56 -4.92 14.76
C SER A 56 -5.57 -3.52 15.37
N PRO A 57 -6.12 -3.33 16.59
CA PRO A 57 -6.16 -2.01 17.22
C PRO A 57 -4.78 -1.32 17.23
N GLY A 58 -4.72 -0.09 16.72
CA GLY A 58 -3.50 0.73 16.70
C GLY A 58 -2.47 0.38 15.62
N PHE A 59 -2.74 -0.58 14.73
CA PHE A 59 -1.78 -1.01 13.70
C PHE A 59 -1.28 0.14 12.82
N ALA A 60 -2.19 0.96 12.28
CA ALA A 60 -1.82 2.01 11.33
C ALA A 60 -0.88 3.08 11.94
N ILE A 61 -1.04 3.34 13.24
CA ILE A 61 -0.19 4.25 14.00
C ILE A 61 1.16 3.60 14.27
N ALA A 62 1.17 2.41 14.89
CA ALA A 62 2.39 1.71 15.25
C ALA A 62 3.29 1.40 14.04
N ALA A 63 2.71 0.98 12.92
CA ALA A 63 3.47 0.70 11.70
C ALA A 63 4.08 1.98 11.11
N ARG A 64 3.35 3.10 11.13
CA ARG A 64 3.84 4.40 10.65
C ARG A 64 4.98 4.93 11.53
N ASP A 65 4.85 4.78 12.83
CA ASP A 65 5.90 5.18 13.79
C ASP A 65 7.16 4.36 13.57
N ALA A 66 7.04 3.04 13.43
CA ALA A 66 8.17 2.16 13.15
C ALA A 66 8.90 2.56 11.85
N LEU A 67 8.17 2.83 10.76
CA LEU A 67 8.77 3.28 9.50
C LEU A 67 9.44 4.65 9.64
N THR A 68 8.86 5.56 10.42
CA THR A 68 9.46 6.88 10.69
C THR A 68 10.74 6.75 11.51
N GLN A 69 10.82 5.71 12.36
CA GLN A 69 12.00 5.35 13.15
C GLN A 69 13.03 4.50 12.38
N GLY A 70 12.83 4.24 11.09
CA GLY A 70 13.80 3.52 10.25
C GLY A 70 13.64 1.99 10.22
N ALA A 71 12.51 1.46 10.67
CA ALA A 71 12.27 0.02 10.65
C ALA A 71 12.29 -0.54 9.20
N PRO A 72 12.94 -1.69 8.96
CA PRO A 72 12.95 -2.32 7.64
C PRO A 72 11.58 -2.90 7.28
N ILE A 73 11.25 -2.89 5.99
CA ILE A 73 10.10 -3.58 5.42
C ILE A 73 10.58 -4.95 4.92
N LEU A 74 10.15 -6.01 5.60
CA LEU A 74 10.40 -7.38 5.18
C LEU A 74 9.27 -7.84 4.25
N CYS A 75 9.61 -8.17 3.01
CA CYS A 75 8.71 -8.60 1.96
C CYS A 75 8.91 -10.09 1.67
N ASP A 76 7.80 -10.81 1.59
CA ASP A 76 7.77 -12.22 1.19
C ASP A 76 8.03 -12.42 -0.30
N ALA A 77 7.57 -11.50 -1.15
CA ALA A 77 7.72 -11.59 -2.61
C ALA A 77 8.40 -10.36 -3.21
N ARG A 78 9.12 -10.58 -4.33
CA ARG A 78 9.80 -9.49 -5.07
C ARG A 78 8.83 -8.46 -5.62
N MET A 79 7.62 -8.87 -6.02
CA MET A 79 6.59 -7.94 -6.48
C MET A 79 6.22 -6.92 -5.39
N VAL A 80 6.17 -7.32 -4.12
CA VAL A 80 5.92 -6.40 -3.01
C VAL A 80 7.11 -5.47 -2.84
N SER A 81 8.34 -5.99 -2.78
CA SER A 81 9.53 -5.15 -2.57
C SER A 81 9.75 -4.12 -3.68
N GLU A 82 9.47 -4.49 -4.93
CA GLU A 82 9.60 -3.59 -6.09
C GLU A 82 8.42 -2.62 -6.22
N GLY A 83 7.25 -2.95 -5.64
CA GLY A 83 6.08 -2.08 -5.60
C GLY A 83 6.18 -0.93 -4.57
N VAL A 84 7.09 -1.02 -3.59
CA VAL A 84 7.28 0.04 -2.60
C VAL A 84 7.94 1.27 -3.25
N THR A 85 7.19 2.38 -3.30
CA THR A 85 7.70 3.65 -3.84
C THR A 85 8.78 4.23 -2.94
N ARG A 86 10.05 4.05 -3.30
CA ARG A 86 11.24 4.49 -2.53
C ARG A 86 11.19 5.95 -2.09
N ALA A 87 10.75 6.85 -2.98
CA ALA A 87 10.64 8.29 -2.69
C ALA A 87 9.62 8.64 -1.58
N ARG A 88 8.80 7.69 -1.12
CA ARG A 88 7.83 7.87 -0.03
C ARG A 88 8.29 7.32 1.31
N LEU A 89 9.48 6.71 1.38
CA LEU A 89 10.01 6.16 2.63
C LEU A 89 10.52 7.31 3.52
N PRO A 90 10.09 7.39 4.79
CA PRO A 90 10.39 8.54 5.64
C PRO A 90 11.83 8.58 6.19
N ALA A 91 12.53 7.45 6.21
CA ALA A 91 13.84 7.32 6.86
C ALA A 91 14.81 6.41 6.06
N ASP A 92 14.72 6.44 4.73
CA ASP A 92 15.48 5.54 3.83
C ASP A 92 15.41 4.06 4.23
N ASN A 93 14.21 3.63 4.63
CA ASN A 93 13.96 2.30 5.17
C ASN A 93 14.43 1.20 4.20
N ALA A 94 15.13 0.20 4.71
CA ALA A 94 15.47 -0.97 3.92
C ALA A 94 14.20 -1.72 3.50
N VAL A 95 14.12 -2.14 2.24
CA VAL A 95 13.05 -2.99 1.72
C VAL A 95 13.71 -4.28 1.28
N ILE A 96 13.43 -5.36 1.99
CA ILE A 96 14.20 -6.61 1.95
C ILE A 96 13.26 -7.72 1.52
N CYS A 97 13.67 -8.51 0.53
CA CYS A 97 13.00 -9.76 0.17
C CYS A 97 14.06 -10.85 0.10
N THR A 98 13.97 -11.85 0.97
CA THR A 98 14.93 -12.96 1.05
C THR A 98 14.50 -14.18 0.25
N LEU A 99 13.34 -14.13 -0.43
CA LEU A 99 12.80 -15.27 -1.18
C LEU A 99 13.77 -15.90 -2.20
N HIS A 100 14.69 -15.10 -2.74
CA HIS A 100 15.68 -15.54 -3.73
C HIS A 100 17.10 -15.73 -3.14
N ASP A 101 17.23 -15.70 -1.82
CA ASP A 101 18.48 -16.08 -1.17
C ASP A 101 18.80 -17.55 -1.51
N ALA A 102 20.05 -17.82 -1.88
CA ALA A 102 20.48 -19.13 -2.35
C ALA A 102 20.29 -20.26 -1.31
N ALA A 103 20.21 -19.92 -0.02
CA ALA A 103 19.97 -20.88 1.05
C ALA A 103 18.49 -21.29 1.19
N VAL A 104 17.54 -20.50 0.68
CA VAL A 104 16.10 -20.73 0.89
C VAL A 104 15.61 -22.08 0.33
N PRO A 105 16.00 -22.52 -0.88
CA PRO A 105 15.59 -23.82 -1.39
C PRO A 105 16.00 -25.00 -0.50
N ASP A 106 17.15 -24.91 0.15
CA ASP A 106 17.63 -25.95 1.06
C ASP A 106 16.94 -25.87 2.43
N LEU A 107 16.63 -24.66 2.92
CA LEU A 107 15.91 -24.44 4.18
C LEU A 107 14.45 -24.95 4.15
N ALA A 108 13.82 -24.99 2.98
CA ALA A 108 12.42 -25.36 2.81
C ALA A 108 12.18 -26.88 2.66
N ARG A 109 13.23 -27.71 2.65
CA ARG A 109 13.12 -29.17 2.48
C ARG A 109 12.69 -29.89 3.76
#